data_AF-A0A816HSZ7-F1
#
_entry.id   AF-A0A816HSZ7-F1
#
_cell.length_a   1.000
_cell.length_b   1.000
_cell.length_c   1.000
_cell.angle_alpha   90.00
_cell.angle_beta   90.00
_cell.angle_gamma   90.00
#
_symmetry.space_group_name_H-M   'P 1'
#
loop_
_entity.id
_entity.type
_entity.pdbx_description
1 polymer ?
#
loop_
_entity_poly.entity_id
_entity_poly.type
_entity_poly.pdbx_seq_one_letter_code
_entity_poly.pdbx_strand_id
1 'polypeptide(L)'
;MENSFIQLHDLPDEILLIILKKLSNTDVLYSLIGVNKRLDSIVQDSIFTAYLTFMASCKDLSRIAEPILYRFFVEILPKIRHKILWLNLESSSMDRILSINYPNLCGLALHSLTSERARELFTGENL
;
A
#
# COMPACT_ATOMS: atom_id res chain seq x y z
N MET A 1 -32.38 17.26 -21.34
CA MET A 1 -31.47 16.10 -21.35
C MET A 1 -31.21 15.74 -19.91
N GLU A 2 -31.73 14.61 -19.45
CA GLU A 2 -31.45 14.12 -18.10
C GLU A 2 -30.00 13.66 -18.07
N ASN A 3 -29.19 14.25 -17.21
CA ASN A 3 -27.86 13.72 -16.92
C ASN A 3 -28.06 12.38 -16.22
N SER A 4 -27.92 11.28 -16.97
CA SER A 4 -27.83 9.96 -16.36
C SER A 4 -26.56 9.91 -15.52
N PHE A 5 -26.69 9.99 -14.21
CA PHE A 5 -25.57 9.83 -13.30
C PHE A 5 -25.10 8.38 -13.38
N ILE A 6 -23.97 8.14 -14.05
CA ILE A 6 -23.30 6.84 -14.00
C ILE A 6 -22.80 6.68 -12.57
N GLN A 7 -23.27 5.65 -11.87
CA GLN A 7 -22.74 5.37 -10.56
C GLN A 7 -21.45 4.57 -10.69
N LEU A 8 -20.53 4.74 -9.74
CA LEU A 8 -19.26 4.03 -9.73
C LEU A 8 -19.44 2.50 -9.76
N HIS A 9 -20.53 1.99 -9.18
CA HIS A 9 -20.84 0.56 -9.16
C HIS A 9 -21.30 0.02 -10.52
N ASP A 10 -21.72 0.88 -11.45
CA ASP A 10 -22.13 0.49 -12.81
C ASP A 10 -20.94 0.32 -13.75
N LEU A 11 -19.76 0.82 -13.37
CA LEU A 11 -18.55 0.73 -14.18
C LEU A 11 -18.01 -0.70 -14.19
N PRO A 12 -17.46 -1.21 -15.31
CA PRO A 12 -16.73 -2.48 -15.36
C PRO A 12 -15.48 -2.50 -14.46
N ASP A 13 -15.05 -3.69 -14.06
CA ASP A 13 -13.90 -3.89 -13.15
C ASP A 13 -12.61 -3.29 -13.72
N GLU A 14 -12.41 -3.38 -15.04
CA GLU A 14 -11.23 -2.85 -15.72
C GLU A 14 -11.16 -1.33 -15.62
N ILE A 15 -12.30 -0.66 -15.73
CA ILE A 15 -12.39 0.81 -15.61
C ILE A 15 -12.14 1.22 -14.16
N LEU A 16 -12.73 0.50 -13.20
CA LEU A 16 -12.47 0.71 -11.78
C LEU A 16 -10.99 0.55 -11.46
N LEU A 17 -10.36 -0.50 -11.97
CA LEU A 17 -8.94 -0.76 -11.76
C LEU A 17 -8.07 0.36 -12.33
N ILE A 18 -8.39 0.88 -13.53
CA ILE A 18 -7.70 2.03 -14.13
C ILE A 18 -7.80 3.26 -13.23
N ILE A 19 -8.99 3.56 -12.70
CA ILE A 19 -9.21 4.71 -11.81
C ILE A 19 -8.42 4.53 -10.51
N LEU A 20 -8.56 3.37 -9.86
CA LEU A 20 -7.91 3.10 -8.58
C LEU A 20 -6.38 3.12 -8.70
N LYS A 21 -5.81 2.67 -9.82
CA LYS A 21 -4.36 2.71 -10.09
C LYS A 21 -3.80 4.12 -10.22
N LYS A 22 -4.64 5.15 -10.39
CA LYS A 22 -4.22 6.56 -10.38
C LYS A 22 -4.12 7.13 -8.96
N LEU A 23 -4.64 6.42 -7.97
CA LEU A 23 -4.62 6.82 -6.56
C LEU A 23 -3.47 6.14 -5.83
N SER A 24 -3.14 6.65 -4.64
CA SER A 24 -2.20 6.01 -3.74
C SER A 24 -2.70 4.62 -3.32
N ASN A 25 -1.93 3.58 -3.64
CA ASN A 25 -2.34 2.20 -3.41
C ASN A 25 -2.61 1.93 -1.92
N THR A 26 -1.83 2.54 -1.03
CA THR A 26 -2.01 2.41 0.43
C THR A 26 -3.33 3.04 0.88
N ASP A 27 -3.67 4.21 0.35
CA ASP A 27 -4.90 4.93 0.71
C ASP A 27 -6.13 4.17 0.21
N VAL A 28 -6.04 3.62 -1.01
CA VAL A 28 -7.10 2.78 -1.60
C VAL A 28 -7.32 1.51 -0.79
N LEU A 29 -6.24 0.78 -0.47
CA LEU A 29 -6.32 -0.45 0.32
C LEU A 29 -6.96 -0.19 1.68
N TYR A 30 -6.51 0.85 2.39
CA TYR A 30 -7.08 1.23 3.67
C TYR A 30 -8.56 1.63 3.55
N SER A 31 -8.90 2.43 2.55
CA SER A 31 -10.24 3.02 2.43
C SER A 31 -11.28 2.04 1.92
N LEU A 32 -10.91 1.12 1.03
CA LEU A 32 -11.88 0.28 0.30
C LEU A 32 -11.99 -1.14 0.82
N ILE A 33 -10.96 -1.69 1.48
CA ILE A 33 -11.05 -3.05 2.00
C ILE A 33 -12.18 -3.12 3.05
N GLY A 34 -13.05 -4.12 2.92
CA GLY A 34 -14.20 -4.37 3.80
C GLY A 34 -15.40 -3.47 3.53
N VAL A 35 -15.32 -2.51 2.61
CA VAL A 35 -16.47 -1.65 2.26
C VAL A 35 -17.43 -2.37 1.33
N ASN A 36 -16.89 -3.09 0.34
CA ASN A 36 -17.69 -3.79 -0.66
C ASN A 36 -16.94 -5.01 -1.20
N LYS A 37 -17.60 -6.16 -1.27
CA LYS A 37 -17.00 -7.44 -1.70
C LYS A 37 -16.37 -7.38 -3.10
N ARG A 38 -16.97 -6.64 -4.03
CA ARG A 38 -16.45 -6.47 -5.38
C ARG A 38 -15.17 -5.64 -5.36
N LEU A 39 -15.19 -4.51 -4.64
CA LEU A 39 -14.00 -3.67 -4.48
C LEU A 39 -12.88 -4.43 -3.77
N ASP A 40 -13.19 -5.24 -2.76
CA ASP A 40 -12.23 -6.09 -2.06
C ASP A 40 -11.47 -7.00 -3.04
N SER A 41 -12.19 -7.61 -3.98
CA SER A 41 -11.58 -8.46 -5.00
C SER A 41 -10.65 -7.66 -5.91
N ILE A 42 -11.07 -6.46 -6.33
CA ILE A 42 -10.28 -5.60 -7.22
C ILE A 42 -9.01 -5.09 -6.53
N VAL A 43 -9.12 -4.54 -5.32
CA VAL A 43 -7.97 -3.92 -4.63
C VAL A 43 -7.00 -4.95 -4.07
N GLN A 44 -7.42 -6.21 -3.89
CA GLN A 44 -6.54 -7.30 -3.50
C GLN A 44 -5.99 -8.08 -4.70
N ASP A 45 -6.35 -7.72 -5.93
CA ASP A 45 -5.81 -8.37 -7.12
C ASP A 45 -4.31 -8.11 -7.29
N SER A 46 -3.61 -9.05 -7.92
CA SER A 46 -2.18 -8.94 -8.20
C SER A 46 -1.83 -7.70 -9.03
N ILE A 47 -2.70 -7.28 -9.96
CA ILE A 47 -2.48 -6.12 -10.81
C ILE A 47 -2.41 -4.83 -9.98
N PHE A 48 -3.12 -4.78 -8.84
CA PHE A 48 -3.12 -3.63 -7.93
C PHE A 48 -2.05 -3.74 -6.83
N THR A 49 -1.87 -4.94 -6.27
CA THR A 49 -1.05 -5.18 -5.06
C THR A 49 0.41 -5.53 -5.33
N ALA A 50 0.79 -5.85 -6.58
CA ALA A 50 2.16 -6.22 -6.92
C ALA A 50 3.18 -5.11 -6.62
N TYR A 51 2.77 -3.85 -6.70
CA TYR A 51 3.61 -2.69 -6.45
C TYR A 51 2.95 -1.83 -5.38
N LEU A 52 3.52 -1.81 -4.17
CA LEU A 52 3.04 -0.93 -3.11
C LEU A 52 4.04 0.19 -2.84
N THR A 53 3.49 1.38 -2.62
CA THR A 53 4.25 2.59 -2.35
C THR A 53 3.81 3.16 -1.01
N PHE A 54 4.74 3.17 -0.06
CA PHE A 54 4.63 3.77 1.27
C PHE A 54 5.58 4.97 1.34
N MET A 55 5.33 5.96 0.49
CA MET A 55 6.02 7.25 0.53
C MET A 55 5.12 8.25 1.28
N ALA A 56 5.65 9.05 2.21
CA ALA A 56 4.88 10.08 2.91
C ALA A 56 4.60 11.31 2.02
N SER A 57 4.16 11.11 0.77
CA SER A 57 3.48 12.18 0.04
C SER A 57 2.20 12.62 0.77
N CYS A 58 1.69 11.81 1.69
CA CYS A 58 0.85 12.25 2.79
C CYS A 58 1.74 12.79 3.92
N LYS A 59 1.82 14.11 4.02
CA LYS A 59 2.43 14.87 5.13
C LYS A 59 2.29 14.09 6.44
N ASP A 60 3.41 13.53 6.90
CA ASP A 60 3.54 12.73 8.11
C ASP A 60 2.72 11.43 8.16
N LEU A 61 3.39 10.28 8.00
CA LEU A 61 2.89 9.02 8.57
C LEU A 61 2.68 9.11 10.09
N SER A 62 3.33 10.06 10.77
CA SER A 62 3.07 10.41 12.16
C SER A 62 1.69 11.07 12.39
N ARG A 63 1.01 11.52 11.33
CA ARG A 63 -0.36 12.07 11.34
C ARG A 63 -1.41 11.07 10.85
N ILE A 64 -1.00 9.98 10.22
CA ILE A 64 -1.92 8.88 9.96
C ILE A 64 -2.26 8.29 11.33
N ALA A 65 -3.54 8.43 11.73
CA ALA A 65 -3.97 8.00 13.05
C ALA A 65 -3.58 6.54 13.28
N GLU A 66 -3.01 6.22 14.44
CA GLU A 66 -2.52 4.87 14.77
C GLU A 66 -3.52 3.73 14.45
N PRO A 67 -4.86 3.91 14.60
CA PRO A 67 -5.83 2.90 14.17
C PRO A 67 -5.81 2.56 12.67
N ILE A 68 -5.47 3.54 11.82
CA ILE A 68 -5.35 3.37 10.35
C ILE A 68 -4.16 2.46 10.05
N LEU A 69 -3.02 2.77 10.66
CA LEU A 69 -1.80 1.97 10.52
C LEU A 69 -2.02 0.57 11.10
N TYR A 70 -2.61 0.46 12.29
CA TYR A 70 -2.93 -0.82 12.92
C TYR A 70 -3.77 -1.71 11.99
N ARG A 71 -4.87 -1.17 11.46
CA ARG A 71 -5.73 -1.90 10.52
C ARG A 71 -4.95 -2.36 9.29
N PHE A 72 -4.11 -1.49 8.74
CA PHE A 72 -3.31 -1.84 7.57
C PHE A 72 -2.33 -2.98 7.86
N PHE A 73 -1.55 -2.88 8.94
CA PHE A 73 -0.54 -3.87 9.30
C PHE A 73 -1.12 -5.20 9.79
N VAL A 74 -2.24 -5.16 10.52
CA VAL A 74 -2.82 -6.36 11.16
C VAL A 74 -3.83 -7.04 10.25
N GLU A 75 -4.62 -6.30 9.48
CA GLU A 75 -5.73 -6.89 8.73
C GLU A 75 -5.47 -6.97 7.22
N ILE A 76 -4.84 -5.96 6.64
CA ILE A 76 -4.72 -5.83 5.18
C ILE A 76 -3.44 -6.50 4.68
N LEU A 77 -2.30 -6.06 5.20
CA LEU A 77 -0.98 -6.46 4.73
C LEU A 77 -0.75 -7.99 4.81
N PRO A 78 -1.18 -8.71 5.85
CA PRO A 78 -1.05 -10.17 5.90
C PRO A 78 -1.81 -10.90 4.78
N LYS A 79 -2.91 -10.32 4.29
CA LYS A 79 -3.72 -10.91 3.20
C LYS A 79 -3.08 -10.72 1.84
N ILE A 80 -2.32 -9.65 1.65
CA ILE A 80 -1.75 -9.29 0.34
C ILE A 80 -0.24 -9.50 0.24
N ARG A 81 0.48 -9.77 1.34
CA ARG A 81 1.96 -9.86 1.37
C ARG A 81 2.58 -10.84 0.38
N HIS A 82 1.87 -11.90 0.02
CA HIS A 82 2.32 -12.89 -0.96
C HIS A 82 2.16 -12.43 -2.41
N LYS A 83 1.40 -11.36 -2.67
CA LYS A 83 1.21 -10.77 -3.99
C LYS A 83 2.16 -9.61 -4.27
N ILE A 84 2.79 -9.07 -3.23
CA ILE A 84 3.72 -7.94 -3.33
C ILE A 84 5.02 -8.43 -3.96
N LEU A 85 5.38 -7.78 -5.07
CA LEU A 85 6.64 -8.01 -5.79
C LEU A 85 7.62 -6.86 -5.56
N TRP A 86 7.10 -5.64 -5.42
CA TRP A 86 7.91 -4.44 -5.26
C TRP A 86 7.39 -3.53 -4.15
N LEU A 87 8.31 -3.04 -3.32
CA LEU A 87 8.03 -2.07 -2.26
C LEU A 87 8.83 -0.78 -2.49
N ASN A 88 8.13 0.36 -2.52
CA ASN A 88 8.77 1.68 -2.41
C ASN A 88 8.49 2.21 -1.01
N LEU A 89 9.52 2.33 -0.16
CA LEU A 89 9.38 2.72 1.24
C LEU A 89 10.11 4.01 1.51
N GLU A 90 9.53 4.86 2.33
CA GLU A 90 10.27 5.91 3.00
C GLU A 90 10.91 5.40 4.29
N SER A 91 12.06 5.98 4.67
CA SER A 91 12.81 5.61 5.88
C SER A 91 11.95 5.62 7.15
N SER A 92 10.91 6.46 7.23
CA SER A 92 10.00 6.56 8.38
C SER A 92 9.06 5.35 8.55
N SER A 93 8.80 4.58 7.47
CA SER A 93 7.94 3.39 7.50
C SER A 93 8.70 2.08 7.52
N MET A 94 10.02 2.12 7.34
CA MET A 94 10.85 0.94 7.12
C MET A 94 10.71 -0.10 8.23
N ASP A 95 10.92 0.27 9.48
CA ASP A 95 10.95 -0.67 10.61
C ASP A 95 9.64 -1.44 10.73
N ARG A 96 8.50 -0.77 10.53
CA ARG A 96 7.17 -1.39 10.59
C ARG A 96 6.93 -2.32 9.40
N ILE A 97 7.30 -1.91 8.19
CA ILE A 97 6.98 -2.66 6.96
C ILE A 97 7.95 -3.82 6.73
N LEU A 98 9.25 -3.62 6.96
CA LEU A 98 10.29 -4.62 6.71
C LEU A 98 10.30 -5.76 7.74
N SER A 99 9.66 -5.57 8.90
CA SER A 99 9.46 -6.66 9.88
C SER A 99 8.55 -7.79 9.35
N ILE A 100 7.86 -7.58 8.23
CA ILE A 100 6.95 -8.54 7.62
C ILE A 100 7.67 -9.38 6.57
N ASN A 101 7.39 -10.67 6.56
CA ASN A 101 7.88 -11.57 5.53
C ASN A 101 7.08 -11.42 4.22
N TYR A 102 7.75 -11.03 3.13
CA TYR A 102 7.22 -10.93 1.77
C TYR A 102 7.85 -12.02 0.88
N PRO A 103 7.20 -13.18 0.71
CA PRO A 103 7.83 -14.33 0.07
C PRO A 103 8.18 -14.14 -1.42
N ASN A 104 7.51 -13.21 -2.10
CA ASN A 104 7.67 -12.95 -3.54
C ASN A 104 8.31 -11.59 -3.83
N LEU A 105 8.88 -10.91 -2.82
CA LEU A 105 9.49 -9.61 -2.99
C LEU A 105 10.75 -9.73 -3.86
N CYS A 106 10.73 -9.09 -5.03
CA CYS A 106 11.85 -9.05 -5.95
C CYS A 106 12.55 -7.68 -5.99
N GLY A 107 11.92 -6.62 -5.44
CA GLY A 107 12.52 -5.30 -5.40
C GLY A 107 12.07 -4.43 -4.24
N LEU A 108 13.01 -3.60 -3.80
CA LEU A 108 12.85 -2.65 -2.70
C LEU A 108 13.53 -1.33 -3.10
N ALA A 109 12.77 -0.24 -3.09
CA ALA A 109 13.32 1.11 -3.17
C ALA A 109 13.15 1.81 -1.83
N LEU A 110 14.23 2.41 -1.33
CA LEU A 110 14.24 3.17 -0.09
C LEU A 110 14.43 4.65 -0.41
N HIS A 111 13.54 5.47 0.12
CA HIS A 111 13.51 6.92 -0.07
C HIS A 111 13.78 7.65 1.24
N SER A 112 14.33 8.86 1.12
CA SER A 112 14.65 9.74 2.27
C SER A 112 15.54 9.06 3.32
N LEU A 113 16.44 8.16 2.87
CA LEU A 113 17.33 7.42 3.77
C LEU A 113 18.46 8.32 4.27
N THR A 114 18.60 8.46 5.59
CA THR A 114 19.73 9.17 6.19
C THR A 114 21.00 8.31 6.12
N SER A 115 22.18 8.93 6.11
CA SER A 115 23.45 8.19 6.11
C SER A 115 23.59 7.25 7.30
N GLU A 116 23.03 7.63 8.46
CA GLU A 116 23.01 6.81 9.67
C GLU A 116 22.15 5.56 9.49
N ARG A 117 20.91 5.71 9.01
CA ARG A 117 20.03 4.55 8.73
C ARG A 117 20.57 3.67 7.60
N ALA A 118 21.17 4.26 6.58
CA ALA A 118 21.84 3.50 5.53
C ALA A 118 22.95 2.63 6.13
N ARG A 119 23.78 3.20 7.01
CA ARG A 119 24.86 2.46 7.67
C ARG A 119 24.31 1.26 8.44
N GLU A 120 23.31 1.47 9.30
CA GLU A 120 22.72 0.39 10.11
C GLU A 120 22.17 -0.76 9.26
N LEU A 121 21.51 -0.46 8.13
CA LEU A 121 20.99 -1.47 7.22
C LEU A 121 22.08 -2.32 6.57
N PHE A 122 23.21 -1.71 6.21
CA PHE A 122 24.29 -2.39 5.50
C PHE A 122 25.35 -2.99 6.42
N THR A 123 25.49 -2.51 7.66
CA THR A 123 26.41 -3.07 8.65
C THR A 123 25.77 -4.13 9.53
N GLY A 124 24.43 -4.18 9.61
CA GLY A 124 23.70 -5.08 10.52
C GLY A 124 23.86 -4.70 11.99
N GLU A 125 24.39 -3.52 12.28
CA GLU A 125 24.44 -2.98 13.64
C GLU A 125 23.05 -2.43 13.99
N ASN A 126 22.30 -3.22 14.76
CA ASN A 126 20.92 -3.01 15.26
C ASN A 126 19.79 -3.70 14.49
N LEU A 127 19.84 -5.04 14.45
CA LEU A 127 18.64 -5.89 14.49
C LEU A 127 18.62 -6.71 15.78
#